data_AF-A0A945FA49-F1
#
_entry.id   AF-A0A945FA49-F1
#
_cell.length_a   1.000
_cell.length_b   1.000
_cell.length_c   1.000
_cell.angle_alpha   90.00
_cell.angle_beta   90.00
_cell.angle_gamma   90.00
#
_symmetry.space_group_name_H-M   'P 1'
#
loop_
_entity.id
_entity.type
_entity.pdbx_description
1 polymer ?
#
loop_
_entity_poly.entity_id
_entity_poly.type
_entity_poly.pdbx_seq_one_letter_code
_entity_poly.pdbx_strand_id
1 'polypeptide(L)'
;TAFEKAGGFDEHYFLFNEDVDLCRAIHQNGFKVMYFPSAKITHHISTSNSKVSMDIIIKRHLGMSHYYGKRHGENFAIRTIVNIAISLRCLSQLAFNIFK
;
A
#
# COMPACT_ATOMS: atom_id res chain seq x y z
N THR A 1 3.87 -2.06 23.14
CA THR A 1 4.21 -3.16 22.18
C THR A 1 5.09 -2.65 21.05
N ALA A 2 5.65 -3.52 20.18
CA ALA A 2 6.38 -3.06 18.98
C ALA A 2 5.49 -2.22 18.03
N PHE A 3 4.20 -2.57 17.98
CA PHE A 3 3.17 -1.84 17.23
C PHE A 3 2.99 -0.40 17.74
N GLU A 4 2.78 -0.21 19.05
CA GLU A 4 2.68 1.13 19.66
C GLU A 4 3.94 1.96 19.45
N LYS A 5 5.13 1.34 19.58
CA LYS A 5 6.41 2.03 19.35
C LYS A 5 6.60 2.45 17.90
N ALA A 6 6.02 1.72 16.95
CA ALA A 6 6.03 2.08 15.54
C ALA A 6 4.97 3.14 15.16
N GLY A 7 4.14 3.59 16.11
CA GLY A 7 3.08 4.57 15.87
C GLY A 7 1.76 3.98 15.34
N GLY A 8 1.62 2.65 15.34
CA GLY A 8 0.42 1.97 14.83
C GLY A 8 0.27 2.04 13.31
N PHE A 9 -0.95 1.79 12.82
CA PHE A 9 -1.28 1.97 11.40
C PHE A 9 -1.51 3.44 11.08
N ASP A 10 -1.05 3.86 9.90
CA ASP A 10 -1.30 5.20 9.36
C ASP A 10 -2.68 5.22 8.67
N GLU A 11 -3.60 6.02 9.21
CA GLU A 11 -5.01 6.10 8.76
C GLU A 11 -5.17 6.70 7.35
N HIS A 12 -4.12 7.24 6.75
CA HIS A 12 -4.13 7.68 5.35
C HIS A 12 -4.12 6.49 4.36
N TYR A 13 -3.84 5.28 4.83
CA TYR A 13 -4.00 4.06 4.03
C TYR A 13 -5.37 3.43 4.31
N PHE A 14 -6.12 3.15 3.24
CA PHE A 14 -7.35 2.35 3.32
C PHE A 14 -7.10 0.87 3.02
N LEU A 15 -6.27 0.59 2.01
CA LEU A 15 -5.95 -0.76 1.55
C LEU A 15 -4.66 -0.74 0.74
N PHE A 16 -3.73 -1.63 1.08
CA PHE A 16 -2.34 -1.73 0.60
C PHE A 16 -1.41 -0.61 1.08
N ASN A 17 -0.15 -1.00 1.26
CA ASN A 17 0.98 -0.21 1.78
C ASN A 17 0.91 0.10 3.28
N GLU A 18 -0.22 -0.11 3.97
CA GLU A 18 -0.34 0.05 5.42
C GLU A 18 0.58 -0.92 6.18
N ASP A 19 0.66 -2.16 5.70
CA ASP A 19 1.46 -3.23 6.25
C ASP A 19 2.95 -3.04 5.94
N VAL A 20 3.28 -2.66 4.72
CA VAL A 20 4.65 -2.33 4.29
C VAL A 20 5.18 -1.13 5.07
N ASP A 21 4.35 -0.10 5.25
CA ASP A 21 4.73 1.10 6.00
C ASP A 21 4.94 0.80 7.48
N LEU A 22 4.05 0.01 8.09
CA LEU A 22 4.19 -0.47 9.46
C LEU A 22 5.46 -1.31 9.63
N CYS A 23 5.73 -2.26 8.73
CA CYS A 23 6.94 -3.09 8.78
C CYS A 23 8.21 -2.23 8.73
N ARG A 24 8.23 -1.21 7.87
CA ARG A 24 9.34 -0.27 7.78
C ARG A 24 9.50 0.55 9.07
N ALA A 25 8.41 1.03 9.65
CA ALA A 25 8.42 1.75 10.93
C ALA A 25 8.93 0.86 12.08
N ILE A 26 8.49 -0.41 12.13
CA ILE A 26 8.96 -1.41 13.10
C ILE A 26 10.48 -1.60 12.98
N HIS A 27 10.99 -1.80 11.75
CA HIS A 27 12.44 -1.91 11.52
C HIS A 27 13.21 -0.67 11.95
N GLN A 28 12.72 0.52 11.64
CA GLN A 28 13.36 1.79 12.02
C GLN A 28 13.39 2.01 13.54
N ASN A 29 12.46 1.42 14.28
CA ASN A 29 12.43 1.44 15.74
C ASN A 29 13.29 0.33 16.39
N GLY A 30 14.17 -0.33 15.61
CA GLY A 30 15.11 -1.33 16.11
C GLY A 30 14.52 -2.72 16.33
N PHE A 31 13.27 -2.95 15.91
CA PHE A 31 12.64 -4.27 15.98
C PHE A 31 12.90 -5.08 14.71
N LYS A 32 12.66 -6.39 14.77
CA LYS A 32 12.77 -7.30 13.63
C LYS A 32 11.39 -7.68 13.13
N VAL A 33 11.18 -7.54 11.82
CA VAL A 33 10.08 -8.19 11.08
C VAL A 33 10.61 -9.53 10.58
N MET A 34 9.99 -10.65 10.98
CA MET A 34 10.48 -12.00 10.71
C MET A 34 9.36 -12.88 10.15
N TYR A 35 9.72 -13.72 9.18
CA TYR A 35 8.89 -14.84 8.75
C TYR A 35 9.01 -15.99 9.75
N PHE A 36 7.88 -16.56 10.19
CA PHE A 36 7.85 -17.66 11.15
C PHE A 36 7.18 -18.91 10.53
N PRO A 37 7.96 -19.87 10.01
CA PRO A 37 7.44 -20.99 9.22
C PRO A 37 6.55 -21.97 10.00
N SER A 38 6.66 -22.00 11.32
CA SER A 38 5.84 -22.87 12.18
C SER A 38 4.41 -22.35 12.35
N ALA A 39 4.17 -21.04 12.17
CA ALA A 39 2.81 -20.50 12.12
C ALA A 39 2.25 -20.65 10.70
N LYS A 40 1.13 -21.36 10.58
CA LYS A 40 0.47 -21.63 9.30
C LYS A 40 -0.94 -21.08 9.32
N ILE A 41 -1.29 -20.32 8.29
CA ILE A 41 -2.63 -19.76 8.06
C ILE A 41 -2.99 -20.02 6.60
N THR A 42 -4.17 -20.57 6.36
CA THR A 42 -4.67 -20.83 4.99
C THR A 42 -5.47 -19.62 4.52
N HIS A 43 -5.01 -18.95 3.46
CA HIS A 43 -5.78 -17.90 2.81
C HIS A 43 -6.66 -18.50 1.72
N HIS A 44 -7.98 -18.58 1.98
CA HIS A 44 -8.96 -18.99 0.98
C HIS A 44 -9.16 -17.85 -0.02
N ILE A 45 -8.41 -17.88 -1.12
CA ILE A 45 -8.52 -16.89 -2.20
C ILE A 45 -9.92 -16.98 -2.79
N SER A 46 -10.76 -15.99 -2.54
CA SER A 46 -12.02 -15.81 -3.28
C SER A 46 -11.77 -14.99 -4.55
N THR A 47 -12.42 -15.39 -5.63
CA THR A 47 -12.14 -15.00 -7.01
C THR A 47 -12.32 -13.50 -7.28
N SER A 48 -11.26 -12.82 -7.69
CA SER A 48 -11.22 -11.43 -8.19
C SER A 48 -11.61 -11.29 -9.67
N ASN A 49 -12.58 -12.10 -10.12
CA ASN A 49 -13.21 -11.95 -11.43
C ASN A 49 -14.38 -10.94 -11.41
N SER A 50 -14.79 -10.47 -10.24
CA SER A 50 -15.78 -9.40 -10.10
C SER A 50 -15.16 -8.01 -10.35
N LYS A 51 -15.99 -7.05 -10.77
CA LYS A 51 -15.62 -5.63 -10.80
C LYS A 51 -15.19 -5.19 -9.40
N VAL A 52 -14.03 -4.57 -9.31
CA VAL A 52 -13.58 -3.90 -8.09
C VAL A 52 -14.26 -2.54 -8.04
N SER A 53 -14.66 -2.06 -6.86
CA SER A 53 -15.22 -0.71 -6.78
C SER A 53 -14.18 0.33 -7.22
N MET A 54 -14.62 1.37 -7.92
CA MET A 54 -13.72 2.46 -8.35
C MET A 54 -13.04 3.13 -7.15
N ASP A 55 -13.76 3.24 -6.03
CA ASP A 55 -13.24 3.78 -4.77
C ASP A 55 -12.04 2.99 -4.22
N ILE A 56 -12.11 1.64 -4.25
CA ILE A 56 -10.97 0.80 -3.84
C ILE A 56 -9.76 1.02 -4.75
N ILE A 57 -9.99 1.12 -6.07
CA ILE A 57 -8.92 1.37 -7.03
C ILE A 57 -8.28 2.73 -6.72
N ILE A 58 -9.06 3.79 -6.56
CA ILE A 58 -8.56 5.14 -6.28
C ILE A 58 -7.78 5.16 -4.96
N LYS A 59 -8.38 4.66 -3.87
CA LYS A 59 -7.76 4.65 -2.53
C LYS A 59 -6.44 3.88 -2.49
N ARG A 60 -6.34 2.74 -3.20
CA ARG A 60 -5.08 2.01 -3.33
C ARG A 60 -3.98 2.87 -3.96
N HIS A 61 -4.29 3.60 -5.03
CA HIS A 61 -3.32 4.44 -5.72
C HIS A 61 -2.95 5.69 -4.90
N LEU A 62 -3.92 6.29 -4.19
CA LEU A 62 -3.64 7.34 -3.21
C LEU A 62 -2.69 6.85 -2.11
N GLY A 63 -2.89 5.63 -1.61
CA GLY A 63 -1.98 4.98 -0.68
C GLY A 63 -0.55 4.83 -1.25
N MET A 64 -0.40 4.44 -2.52
CA MET A 64 0.91 4.37 -3.17
C MET A 64 1.61 5.74 -3.23
N SER A 65 0.88 6.79 -3.63
CA SER A 65 1.40 8.16 -3.67
C SER A 65 1.78 8.69 -2.28
N HIS A 66 0.97 8.39 -1.26
CA HIS A 66 1.25 8.72 0.14
C HIS A 66 2.51 8.01 0.63
N TYR A 67 2.61 6.69 0.43
CA TYR A 67 3.77 5.90 0.82
C TYR A 67 5.07 6.44 0.21
N TYR A 68 5.05 6.70 -1.11
CA TYR A 68 6.21 7.25 -1.79
C TYR A 68 6.60 8.62 -1.25
N GLY A 69 5.62 9.53 -1.08
CA GLY A 69 5.85 10.85 -0.50
C GLY A 69 6.46 10.78 0.90
N LYS A 70 5.93 9.89 1.75
CA LYS A 70 6.35 9.69 3.15
C LYS A 70 7.75 9.08 3.27
N ARG A 71 8.13 8.15 2.39
CA ARG A 71 9.35 7.32 2.56
C ARG A 71 10.48 7.59 1.57
N HIS A 72 10.19 8.22 0.43
CA HIS A 72 11.12 8.36 -0.69
C HIS A 72 11.09 9.75 -1.37
N GLY A 73 10.15 10.62 -1.01
CA GLY A 73 9.79 11.82 -1.76
C GLY A 73 10.63 13.08 -1.53
N GLU A 74 11.93 12.97 -1.21
CA GLU A 74 12.78 14.14 -0.95
C GLU A 74 12.99 15.01 -2.20
N ASN A 75 13.05 14.40 -3.39
CA ASN A 75 13.20 15.12 -4.65
C ASN A 75 11.83 15.39 -5.30
N PHE A 76 11.47 16.68 -5.44
CA PHE A 76 10.20 17.12 -6.00
C PHE A 76 9.97 16.64 -7.45
N ALA A 77 10.99 16.68 -8.30
CA ALA A 77 10.86 16.29 -9.70
C ALA A 77 10.59 14.78 -9.81
N ILE A 78 11.34 13.96 -9.08
CA ILE A 78 11.16 12.51 -9.06
C ILE A 78 9.79 12.15 -8.46
N ARG A 79 9.41 12.80 -7.35
CA ARG A 79 8.08 12.62 -6.74
C ARG A 79 6.95 12.93 -7.71
N THR A 80 7.09 13.99 -8.52
CA THR A 80 6.11 14.35 -9.54
C THR A 80 6.01 13.29 -10.62
N ILE A 81 7.15 12.79 -11.13
CA ILE A 81 7.19 11.73 -12.14
C ILE A 81 6.52 10.45 -11.61
N VAL A 82 6.84 10.03 -10.38
CA VAL A 82 6.26 8.84 -9.76
C VAL A 82 4.75 9.01 -9.58
N ASN A 83 4.28 10.17 -9.12
CA ASN A 83 2.85 10.42 -8.96
C ASN A 83 2.10 10.45 -10.30
N ILE A 84 2.72 10.97 -11.37
CA ILE A 84 2.16 10.86 -12.72
C ILE A 84 2.05 9.38 -13.12
N ALA A 85 3.10 8.59 -12.92
CA ALA A 85 3.08 7.16 -13.24
C ALA A 85 2.00 6.38 -12.46
N ILE A 86 1.85 6.65 -11.16
CA ILE A 86 0.79 6.07 -10.31
C ILE A 86 -0.58 6.50 -10.82
N SER A 87 -0.75 7.76 -11.20
CA SER A 87 -2.04 8.28 -11.70
C SER A 87 -2.42 7.66 -13.04
N LEU A 88 -1.46 7.53 -13.97
CA LEU A 88 -1.65 6.85 -15.26
C LEU A 88 -2.05 5.38 -15.04
N ARG A 89 -1.40 4.70 -14.09
CA ARG A 89 -1.75 3.32 -13.70
C ARG A 89 -3.14 3.23 -13.08
N CYS A 90 -3.56 4.23 -12.30
CA CYS A 90 -4.91 4.30 -11.74
C CYS A 90 -5.95 4.40 -12.87
N LEU A 91 -5.73 5.32 -13.81
CA LEU A 91 -6.63 5.52 -14.96
C LEU A 91 -6.72 4.27 -15.84
N SER A 92 -5.59 3.61 -16.12
CA SER A 92 -5.62 2.36 -16.91
C SER A 92 -6.38 1.24 -16.20
N GLN A 93 -6.24 1.13 -14.87
CA GLN A 93 -6.96 0.16 -14.07
C GLN A 93 -8.47 0.45 -14.00
N LEU A 94 -8.84 1.72 -13.86
CA LEU A 94 -10.24 2.15 -13.88
C LEU A 94 -10.86 1.86 -15.24
N ALA A 95 -10.18 2.20 -16.34
CA ALA A 95 -10.63 1.88 -17.69
C ALA A 95 -10.83 0.38 -17.86
N PHE A 96 -9.83 -0.45 -17.54
CA PHE A 96 -9.95 -1.90 -17.61
C PHE A 96 -11.09 -2.45 -16.74
N ASN A 97 -11.34 -1.85 -15.58
CA ASN A 97 -12.42 -2.26 -14.68
C ASN A 97 -13.82 -1.88 -15.18
N ILE A 98 -13.94 -0.83 -16.00
CA ILE A 98 -15.19 -0.47 -16.69
C ILE A 98 -15.52 -1.51 -17.77
N PHE A 99 -14.52 -1.95 -18.52
CA PHE A 99 -14.65 -2.90 -19.63
C PHE A 99 -14.62 -4.38 -19.22
N LYS A 100 -14.25 -4.68 -17.98
CA LYS A 100 -14.55 -5.97 -17.33
C LYS A 100 -16.06 -6.14 -17.14
#